data_AF-A0A954X467-F1
#
_entry.id   AF-A0A954X467-F1
#
_cell.length_a   1.000
_cell.length_b   1.000
_cell.length_c   1.000
_cell.angle_alpha   90.00
_cell.angle_beta   90.00
_cell.angle_gamma   90.00
#
_symmetry.space_group_name_H-M   'P 1'
#
loop_
_entity.id
_entity.type
_entity.pdbx_description
1 polymer ?
#
loop_
_entity_poly.entity_id
_entity_poly.type
_entity_poly.pdbx_seq_one_letter_code
_entity_poly.pdbx_strand_id
1 'polypeptide(L)' 'PQARGANDGLTARLTKVTPLLEGIELDGRLVVIFSPFDLSCALENHASLDCKGYTREDAARIGVNVILYALQQ' A
#
# COMPACT_ATOMS: atom_id res chain seq x y z
N PRO A 1 -3.21 -11.11 -1.33
CA PRO A 1 -3.72 -11.25 0.05
C PRO A 1 -3.82 -12.73 0.50
N GLN A 2 -3.24 -13.12 1.64
CA GLN A 2 -3.35 -14.48 2.22
C GLN A 2 -3.88 -14.42 3.67
N ALA A 3 -4.63 -15.45 4.10
CA ALA A 3 -5.10 -15.68 5.48
C ALA A 3 -4.22 -16.77 6.15
N ARG A 4 -3.98 -16.67 7.47
CA ARG A 4 -2.96 -17.49 8.19
C ARG A 4 -3.53 -18.36 9.32
N GLY A 5 -2.84 -19.48 9.57
CA GLY A 5 -2.91 -20.32 10.77
C GLY A 5 -1.58 -20.32 11.55
N ALA A 6 -1.64 -20.66 12.84
CA ALA A 6 -0.67 -20.27 13.87
C ALA A 6 0.75 -20.87 13.84
N ASN A 7 1.10 -21.79 12.92
CA ASN A 7 2.39 -22.50 12.94
C ASN A 7 3.11 -22.57 11.57
N ASP A 8 2.77 -21.69 10.64
CA ASP A 8 3.50 -21.58 9.37
C ASP A 8 4.76 -20.72 9.55
N GLY A 9 5.92 -21.21 9.10
CA GLY A 9 7.10 -20.36 8.93
C GLY A 9 6.77 -19.15 8.06
N LEU A 10 7.33 -17.98 8.39
CA LEU A 10 7.04 -16.72 7.69
C LEU A 10 7.56 -16.79 6.24
N THR A 11 6.76 -17.32 5.33
CA THR A 11 7.07 -17.35 3.91
C THR A 11 6.33 -16.20 3.24
N ALA A 12 7.07 -15.20 2.74
CA ALA A 12 6.47 -14.10 1.98
C ALA A 12 6.20 -14.54 0.54
N ARG A 13 4.99 -14.26 0.04
CA ARG A 13 4.64 -14.45 -1.38
C ARG A 13 4.53 -13.09 -2.07
N LEU A 14 5.45 -12.79 -2.98
CA LEU A 14 5.36 -11.61 -3.84
C LEU A 14 4.47 -11.92 -5.05
N THR A 15 3.57 -11.01 -5.39
CA THR A 15 2.70 -11.14 -6.57
C THR A 15 2.60 -9.79 -7.25
N LYS A 16 2.85 -9.76 -8.56
CA LYS A 16 2.70 -8.55 -9.38
C LYS A 16 1.22 -8.31 -9.66
N VAL A 17 0.72 -7.15 -9.25
CA VAL A 17 -0.69 -6.73 -9.41
C VAL A 17 -0.75 -5.24 -9.72
N THR A 18 -1.89 -4.77 -10.23
CA THR A 18 -2.20 -3.34 -10.24
C THR A 18 -2.40 -2.86 -8.80
N PRO A 19 -1.84 -1.70 -8.40
CA PRO A 19 -2.12 -1.12 -7.08
C PRO A 19 -3.62 -0.92 -6.89
N LEU A 20 -4.11 -1.36 -5.73
CA LEU A 20 -5.48 -1.11 -5.29
C LEU A 20 -5.46 0.10 -4.36
N LEU A 21 -6.20 1.14 -4.74
CA LEU A 21 -6.50 2.31 -3.94
C LEU A 21 -8.01 2.53 -3.95
N GLU A 22 -8.55 2.86 -2.79
CA GLU A 22 -9.93 3.26 -2.59
C GLU A 22 -9.96 4.77 -2.35
N GLY A 23 -11.08 5.43 -2.62
CA GLY A 23 -11.15 6.87 -2.41
C GLY A 23 -12.55 7.41 -2.23
N ILE A 24 -12.61 8.61 -1.66
CA ILE A 24 -13.82 9.42 -1.59
C ILE A 24 -13.60 10.61 -2.51
N GLU A 25 -14.58 10.82 -3.38
CA GLU A 25 -14.60 11.96 -4.29
C GLU A 25 -15.60 13.01 -3.80
N LEU A 26 -15.21 14.28 -3.91
CA LEU A 26 -16.09 15.42 -3.75
C LEU A 26 -15.87 16.33 -4.95
N ASP A 27 -16.95 16.68 -5.65
CA ASP A 27 -16.91 17.55 -6.84
C ASP A 27 -15.89 17.10 -7.91
N GLY A 28 -15.76 15.77 -8.10
CA GLY A 28 -14.83 15.19 -9.09
C GLY A 28 -13.35 15.19 -8.68
N ARG A 29 -13.04 15.56 -7.43
CA ARG A 29 -11.69 15.49 -6.85
C ARG A 29 -11.63 14.42 -5.76
N LEU A 30 -10.62 13.56 -5.79
CA LEU A 30 -10.33 12.64 -4.70
C LEU A 30 -9.88 13.46 -3.48
N VAL A 31 -10.68 13.42 -2.43
CA VAL A 31 -10.42 14.10 -1.15
C VAL A 31 -9.92 13.15 -0.07
N VAL A 32 -10.16 11.84 -0.26
CA VAL A 32 -9.58 10.78 0.56
C VAL A 32 -9.04 9.70 -0.37
N ILE A 33 -7.83 9.23 -0.09
CA ILE A 33 -7.21 8.08 -0.75
C ILE A 33 -6.81 7.09 0.34
N PHE A 34 -7.30 5.87 0.24
CA PHE A 34 -7.05 4.78 1.17
C PHE A 34 -6.39 3.61 0.45
N SER A 35 -5.43 2.98 1.10
CA SER A 35 -4.78 1.77 0.60
C SER A 35 -5.13 0.58 1.50
N PRO A 36 -5.81 -0.45 0.98
CA PRO A 36 -6.05 -1.69 1.73
C PRO A 36 -4.78 -2.51 2.01
N PHE A 37 -3.68 -2.19 1.32
CA PHE A 37 -2.37 -2.78 1.52
C PHE A 37 -1.44 -1.78 2.22
N ASP A 38 -0.69 -2.26 3.20
CA ASP A 38 0.16 -1.42 4.02
C ASP A 38 1.22 -0.67 3.19
N LEU A 39 1.28 0.65 3.34
CA LEU A 39 2.30 1.54 2.80
C LEU A 39 3.31 1.97 3.88
N SER A 40 2.86 2.09 5.13
CA SER A 40 3.65 2.56 6.28
C SER A 40 4.85 1.68 6.58
N CYS A 41 4.67 0.38 6.84
CA CYS A 41 5.76 -0.55 7.12
C CYS A 41 6.80 -0.53 6.00
N ALA A 42 6.33 -0.46 4.75
CA ALA A 42 7.19 -0.45 3.57
C ALA A 42 8.05 0.82 3.49
N LEU A 43 7.53 1.97 3.95
CA LEU A 43 8.24 3.25 3.95
C LEU A 43 9.11 3.47 5.20
N GLU A 44 8.77 2.86 6.33
CA GLU A 44 9.46 3.00 7.63
C GLU A 44 10.75 2.17 7.78
N ASN A 45 11.21 1.48 6.73
CA ASN A 45 12.49 0.73 6.71
C ASN A 45 12.52 -0.54 7.59
N HIS A 46 11.36 -1.01 8.04
CA HIS A 46 11.20 -2.33 8.68
C HIS A 46 10.24 -3.18 7.86
N ALA A 47 10.79 -3.85 6.84
CA ALA A 47 10.08 -4.92 6.14
C ALA A 47 9.96 -6.14 7.08
N SER A 48 9.00 -6.10 7.99
CA SER A 48 8.59 -7.28 8.75
C SER A 48 7.76 -8.17 7.83
N LEU A 49 7.95 -9.49 7.93
CA LEU A 49 7.14 -10.49 7.22
C LEU A 49 5.68 -10.56 7.75
N ASP A 50 5.34 -9.66 8.67
CA ASP A 50 4.04 -9.52 9.31
C ASP A 50 3.16 -8.46 8.63
N CYS A 51 3.75 -7.53 7.85
CA CYS A 51 2.97 -6.52 7.14
C CYS A 51 2.52 -7.04 5.77
N LYS A 52 1.20 -7.14 5.58
CA LYS A 52 0.59 -7.38 4.26
C LYS A 52 0.53 -6.06 3.50
N GLY A 53 1.63 -5.75 2.81
CA GLY A 53 1.81 -4.46 2.14
C GLY A 53 2.42 -4.55 0.76
N TYR A 54 2.68 -3.37 0.21
CA TYR A 54 3.46 -3.22 -1.01
C TYR A 54 4.95 -3.42 -0.73
N THR A 55 5.74 -3.64 -1.79
CA THR A 55 7.19 -3.54 -1.68
C THR A 55 7.58 -2.09 -1.33
N ARG A 56 8.75 -1.89 -0.72
CA ARG A 56 9.27 -0.52 -0.46
C ARG A 56 9.27 0.35 -1.71
N GLU A 57 9.68 -0.21 -2.85
CA GLU A 57 9.76 0.51 -4.12
C GLU A 57 8.37 0.91 -4.63
N ASP A 58 7.41 -0.03 -4.63
CA ASP A 58 6.05 0.26 -5.09
C ASP A 58 5.32 1.19 -4.12
N ALA A 59 5.51 1.03 -2.81
CA ALA A 59 4.96 1.93 -1.79
C ALA A 59 5.45 3.36 -1.98
N ALA A 60 6.75 3.55 -2.27
CA ALA A 60 7.32 4.87 -2.55
C ALA A 60 6.71 5.49 -3.82
N ARG A 61 6.58 4.71 -4.91
CA ARG A 61 5.94 5.19 -6.15
C ARG A 61 4.49 5.60 -5.93
N ILE A 62 3.72 4.78 -5.21
CA ILE A 62 2.31 5.08 -4.86
C ILE A 62 2.25 6.36 -4.01
N GLY A 63 3.03 6.43 -2.93
CA GLY A 63 3.03 7.58 -2.03
C GLY A 63 3.40 8.89 -2.72
N VAL A 64 4.43 8.89 -3.57
CA VAL A 64 4.83 10.07 -4.35
C VAL A 64 3.71 10.52 -5.29
N ASN A 65 3.08 9.59 -6.02
CA ASN A 65 1.98 9.95 -6.93
C ASN A 65 0.78 10.52 -6.18
N VAL A 66 0.43 9.97 -5.01
CA VAL A 66 -0.65 10.49 -4.15
C VAL A 66 -0.35 11.90 -3.65
N ILE A 67 0.88 12.15 -3.19
CA ILE A 67 1.31 13.48 -2.73
C ILE A 67 1.29 14.48 -3.89
N LEU A 68 1.83 14.10 -5.06
CA LEU A 68 1.84 14.95 -6.25
C LEU A 68 0.42 15.30 -6.68
N TYR A 69 -0.49 14.33 -6.73
CA TYR A 69 -1.90 14.55 -7.01
C TYR A 69 -2.53 15.54 -6.00
N ALA A 70 -2.27 15.34 -4.70
CA ALA A 70 -2.82 16.20 -3.65
C ALA A 70 -2.33 17.66 -3.75
N LEU A 71 -1.09 17.87 -4.19
CA LEU A 71 -0.46 19.17 -4.36
C LEU A 71 -0.76 19.82 -5.73
N GLN A 72 -1.25 19.07 -6.70
CA GLN A 72 -1.63 19.59 -8.01
C GLN A 72 -2.89 20.46 -7.89
N GLN A 73 -2.82 21.68 -8.41
CA GLN A 73 -3.92 22.67 -8.41
C GLN A 73 -4.79 22.48 -9.64
#